data_AF-A0AAJ6HZZ1-F1
#
_entry.id   AF-A0AAJ6HZZ1-F1
#
_cell.length_a   1.000
_cell.length_b   1.000
_cell.length_c   1.000
_cell.angle_alpha   90.00
_cell.angle_beta   90.00
_cell.angle_gamma   90.00
#
_symmetry.space_group_name_H-M   'P 1'
#
loop_
_entity.id
_entity.type
_entity.pdbx_description
1 polymer ?
#
loop_
_entity_poly.entity_id
_entity_poly.type
_entity_poly.pdbx_seq_one_letter_code
_entity_poly.pdbx_strand_id
1 'polypeptide(L)'
;MSSTRLGTLLGATVRQQRHLRELNQRQLAEMAGVSQAAVARVESGSRTPSIAILETLLAAMDIQLTVGVEPLDAHLDARIDDLAARPIAERIDELDLGRLLDRLPDLPKVITGSTAALLQGAPVPVDALEIALRWQDSKPFTGWLEANYGQRWNARWGEFGGVWLDPEEPGEHRWSTRYGEIRATMCDELPATIEVRHGGRGYQVVPLVELELTEPRAAELLRRYRARQLAS
;
A
#
# COMPACT_ATOMS: atom_id res chain seq x y z
N MET A 1 -18.78 -1.28 2.10
CA MET A 1 -18.34 -0.01 1.47
C MET A 1 -16.92 0.22 1.93
N SER A 2 -15.96 0.02 1.01
CA SER A 2 -14.52 0.17 1.22
C SER A 2 -14.13 1.45 1.97
N SER A 3 -13.10 1.36 2.80
CA SER A 3 -12.42 2.55 3.32
C SER A 3 -11.80 3.33 2.16
N THR A 4 -12.19 4.60 2.02
CA THR A 4 -11.49 5.50 1.11
C THR A 4 -10.18 5.96 1.73
N ARG A 5 -9.18 6.32 0.92
CA ARG A 5 -7.95 7.01 1.38
C ARG A 5 -8.27 8.08 2.42
N LEU A 6 -9.29 8.90 2.14
CA LEU A 6 -9.74 9.98 3.01
C LEU A 6 -10.31 9.46 4.34
N GLY A 7 -11.10 8.38 4.33
CA GLY A 7 -11.61 7.75 5.56
C GLY A 7 -10.49 7.27 6.48
N THR A 8 -9.47 6.60 5.93
CA THR A 8 -8.28 6.17 6.68
C THR A 8 -7.52 7.38 7.23
N LEU A 9 -7.30 8.43 6.43
CA LEU A 9 -6.62 9.64 6.86
C LEU A 9 -7.37 10.34 8.00
N LEU A 10 -8.69 10.51 7.88
CA LEU A 10 -9.53 11.12 8.90
C LEU A 10 -9.49 10.34 10.22
N GLY A 11 -9.60 9.01 10.16
CA GLY A 11 -9.48 8.15 11.33
C GLY A 11 -8.11 8.24 11.99
N ALA A 12 -7.03 8.23 11.21
CA ALA A 12 -5.67 8.40 11.69
C ALA A 12 -5.45 9.77 12.35
N THR A 13 -5.98 10.85 11.75
CA THR A 13 -5.91 12.21 12.31
C THR A 13 -6.62 12.30 13.67
N VAL A 14 -7.83 11.74 13.80
CA VAL A 14 -8.56 11.71 15.08
C VAL A 14 -7.75 10.94 16.13
N ARG A 15 -7.24 9.75 15.77
CA ARG A 15 -6.40 8.93 16.65
C ARG A 15 -5.13 9.68 17.08
N GLN A 16 -4.45 10.35 16.16
CA GLN A 16 -3.24 11.13 16.46
C GLN A 16 -3.55 12.26 17.44
N GLN A 17 -4.60 13.03 17.19
CA GLN A 17 -5.01 14.14 18.07
C GLN A 17 -5.40 13.66 19.47
N ARG A 18 -6.02 12.48 19.56
CA ARG A 18 -6.33 11.81 20.83
C ARG A 18 -5.06 11.44 21.59
N HIS A 19 -4.08 10.83 20.92
CA HIS A 19 -2.81 10.43 21.54
C HIS A 19 -1.97 11.64 21.98
N LEU A 20 -1.98 12.75 21.22
CA LEU A 20 -1.32 14.01 21.62
C LEU A 20 -1.88 14.60 22.93
N ARG A 21 -3.10 14.19 23.32
CA ARG A 21 -3.76 14.59 24.57
C ARG A 21 -3.76 13.47 25.62
N GLU A 22 -3.02 12.40 25.37
CA GLU A 22 -2.89 11.24 26.27
C GLU A 22 -4.23 10.56 26.62
N LEU A 23 -5.24 10.71 25.75
CA LEU A 23 -6.57 10.15 25.95
C LEU A 23 -6.63 8.72 25.41
N ASN A 24 -7.32 7.83 26.11
CA ASN A 24 -7.79 6.57 25.54
C ASN A 24 -9.16 6.76 24.85
N GLN A 25 -9.60 5.75 24.08
CA GLN A 25 -10.85 5.85 23.31
C GLN A 25 -12.09 6.05 24.18
N ARG A 26 -12.11 5.49 25.40
CA ARG A 26 -13.24 5.64 26.34
C ARG A 26 -13.32 7.08 26.86
N GLN A 27 -12.18 7.68 27.21
CA GLN A 27 -12.12 9.07 27.66
C GLN A 27 -12.59 10.03 26.57
N LEU A 28 -12.13 9.86 25.33
CA LEU A 28 -12.61 10.68 24.21
C LEU A 28 -14.12 10.48 23.99
N ALA A 29 -14.60 9.24 24.06
CA ALA A 29 -16.02 8.95 23.90
C ALA A 29 -16.89 9.65 24.97
N GLU A 30 -16.45 9.62 26.23
CA GLU A 30 -17.11 10.29 27.35
C GLU A 30 -17.12 11.82 27.16
N MET A 31 -15.98 12.41 26.80
CA MET A 31 -15.88 13.85 26.53
C MET A 31 -16.77 14.30 25.36
N ALA A 32 -16.90 13.45 24.34
CA ALA A 32 -17.66 13.73 23.13
C ALA A 32 -19.15 13.33 23.22
N GLY A 33 -19.58 12.69 24.32
CA GLY A 33 -20.96 12.21 24.47
C GLY A 33 -21.34 11.10 23.48
N VAL A 34 -20.38 10.28 23.03
CA VAL A 34 -20.61 9.18 22.08
C VAL A 34 -20.19 7.83 22.68
N SER A 35 -20.46 6.73 21.99
CA SER A 35 -19.98 5.41 22.43
C SER A 35 -18.50 5.20 22.09
N GLN A 36 -17.78 4.46 22.93
CA GLN A 36 -16.40 4.04 22.62
C GLN A 36 -16.32 3.24 21.32
N ALA A 37 -17.35 2.46 20.99
CA ALA A 37 -17.47 1.78 19.70
C ALA A 37 -17.58 2.75 18.51
N ALA A 38 -18.17 3.94 18.68
CA ALA A 38 -18.18 4.97 17.65
C ALA A 38 -16.78 5.53 17.42
N VAL A 39 -16.04 5.84 18.48
CA VAL A 39 -14.63 6.27 18.40
C VAL A 39 -13.78 5.22 17.70
N ALA A 40 -13.86 3.95 18.14
CA ALA A 40 -13.10 2.86 17.53
C ALA A 40 -13.43 2.68 16.03
N ARG A 41 -14.70 2.85 15.65
CA ARG A 41 -15.11 2.78 14.25
C ARG A 41 -14.51 3.91 13.42
N VAL A 42 -14.51 5.13 13.93
CA VAL A 42 -13.88 6.30 13.27
C VAL A 42 -12.38 6.05 13.11
N GLU A 43 -11.69 5.68 14.21
CA GLU A 43 -10.23 5.51 14.20
C GLU A 43 -9.74 4.31 13.38
N SER A 44 -10.57 3.28 13.23
CA SER A 44 -10.22 2.12 12.39
C SER A 44 -10.20 2.45 10.89
N GLY A 45 -10.84 3.54 10.47
CA GLY A 45 -11.05 3.86 9.05
C GLY A 45 -11.95 2.84 8.33
N SER A 46 -12.53 1.85 9.02
CA SER A 46 -13.31 0.76 8.40
C SER A 46 -14.52 1.24 7.58
N ARG A 47 -15.02 2.45 7.88
CA ARG A 47 -16.03 3.17 7.10
C ARG A 47 -15.70 4.65 7.11
N THR A 48 -16.05 5.35 6.04
CA THR A 48 -15.94 6.82 6.01
C THR A 48 -16.78 7.44 7.14
N PRO A 49 -16.16 8.14 8.10
CA PRO A 49 -16.91 8.81 9.16
C PRO A 49 -17.72 9.98 8.60
N SER A 50 -18.87 10.29 9.20
CA SER A 50 -19.62 11.49 8.83
C SER A 50 -18.89 12.75 9.31
N ILE A 51 -19.10 13.88 8.64
CA ILE A 51 -18.53 15.17 9.06
C ILE A 51 -18.98 15.50 10.49
N ALA A 52 -20.26 15.27 10.81
CA ALA A 52 -20.80 15.53 12.14
C ALA A 52 -20.10 14.75 13.27
N ILE A 53 -19.75 13.46 13.06
CA ILE A 53 -19.03 12.70 14.11
C ILE A 53 -17.59 13.19 14.25
N LEU A 54 -16.95 13.61 13.15
CA LEU A 54 -15.60 14.17 13.20
C LEU A 54 -15.58 15.50 13.96
N GLU A 55 -16.51 16.40 13.67
CA GLU A 55 -16.66 17.67 14.38
C GLU A 55 -16.90 17.44 15.87
N THR A 56 -17.79 16.51 16.22
CA THR A 56 -18.08 16.16 17.63
C THR A 56 -16.83 15.68 18.37
N LEU A 57 -16.07 14.76 17.76
CA LEU A 57 -14.86 14.20 18.38
C LEU A 57 -13.72 15.23 18.47
N LEU A 58 -13.52 16.03 17.43
CA LEU A 58 -12.46 17.04 17.39
C LEU A 58 -12.78 18.20 18.35
N ALA A 59 -14.04 18.66 18.41
CA ALA A 59 -14.46 19.71 19.33
C ALA A 59 -14.32 19.28 20.80
N ALA A 60 -14.58 18.01 21.13
CA ALA A 60 -14.34 17.48 22.48
C ALA A 60 -12.86 17.56 22.90
N MET A 61 -11.95 17.65 21.93
CA MET A 61 -10.51 17.82 22.14
C MET A 61 -10.04 19.27 21.97
N ASP A 62 -10.96 20.23 21.85
CA ASP A 62 -10.68 21.64 21.54
C ASP A 62 -9.92 21.80 20.20
N ILE A 63 -10.41 21.12 19.16
CA ILE A 63 -9.86 21.16 17.79
C ILE A 63 -10.96 21.48 16.81
N GLN A 64 -10.69 22.44 15.93
CA GLN A 64 -11.56 22.77 14.81
C GLN A 64 -11.26 21.90 13.59
N LEU A 65 -12.29 21.27 13.01
CA LEU A 65 -12.19 20.66 11.68
C LEU A 65 -12.19 21.75 10.61
N THR A 66 -11.22 21.69 9.68
CA THR A 66 -11.15 22.56 8.50
C THR A 66 -11.09 21.70 7.23
N VAL A 67 -11.72 22.16 6.15
CA VAL A 67 -11.71 21.47 4.85
C VAL A 67 -10.88 22.28 3.85
N GLY A 68 -9.95 21.61 3.18
CA GLY A 68 -9.14 22.17 2.09
C GLY A 68 -9.11 21.23 0.89
N VAL A 69 -8.58 21.74 -0.23
CA VAL A 69 -8.37 20.96 -1.46
C VAL A 69 -6.92 21.10 -1.90
N GLU A 70 -6.39 20.05 -2.53
CA GLU A 70 -5.05 19.98 -3.09
C GLU A 70 -5.14 19.41 -4.53
N PRO A 71 -4.13 19.61 -5.38
CA PRO A 71 -4.03 18.92 -6.66
C PRO A 71 -4.18 17.40 -6.48
N LEU A 72 -4.77 16.74 -7.48
CA LEU A 72 -4.94 15.29 -7.46
C LEU A 72 -3.58 14.61 -7.27
N ASP A 73 -3.55 13.70 -6.30
CA ASP A 73 -2.39 12.93 -5.88
C ASP A 73 -1.21 13.73 -5.29
N ALA A 74 -1.42 14.96 -4.83
CA ALA A 74 -0.37 15.72 -4.12
C ALA A 74 0.22 14.95 -2.91
N HIS A 75 -0.59 14.12 -2.22
CA HIS A 75 -0.09 13.18 -1.22
C HIS A 75 0.96 12.16 -1.74
N LEU A 76 0.85 11.69 -2.99
CA LEU A 76 1.86 10.83 -3.59
C LEU A 76 3.14 11.63 -3.87
N ASP A 77 3.00 12.86 -4.32
CA ASP A 77 4.13 13.74 -4.57
C ASP A 77 4.91 14.04 -3.28
N ALA A 78 4.21 14.35 -2.18
CA ALA A 78 4.81 14.51 -0.86
C ALA A 78 5.47 13.21 -0.36
N ARG A 79 4.88 12.05 -0.68
CA ARG A 79 5.45 10.74 -0.35
C ARG A 79 6.73 10.46 -1.13
N ILE A 80 6.78 10.86 -2.41
CA ILE A 80 7.96 10.78 -3.27
C ILE A 80 9.07 11.68 -2.73
N ASP A 81 8.77 12.90 -2.29
CA ASP A 81 9.76 13.81 -1.69
C ASP A 81 10.40 13.23 -0.43
N ASP A 82 9.58 12.72 0.49
CA ASP A 82 10.07 12.13 1.73
C ASP A 82 10.98 10.94 1.43
N LEU A 83 10.60 10.08 0.48
CA LEU A 83 11.43 8.96 0.04
C LEU A 83 12.71 9.44 -0.66
N ALA A 84 12.66 10.51 -1.44
CA ALA A 84 13.80 11.06 -2.16
C ALA A 84 14.85 11.65 -1.20
N ALA A 85 14.40 12.19 -0.06
CA ALA A 85 15.27 12.72 0.99
C ALA A 85 16.02 11.62 1.79
N ARG A 86 15.67 10.34 1.59
CA ARG A 86 16.17 9.21 2.40
C ARG A 86 17.14 8.32 1.62
N PRO A 87 18.22 7.82 2.27
CA PRO A 87 19.09 6.82 1.67
C PRO A 87 18.32 5.60 1.16
N ILE A 88 18.72 5.07 0.01
CA ILE A 88 18.06 3.91 -0.61
C ILE A 88 18.04 2.69 0.31
N ALA A 89 19.12 2.46 1.07
CA ALA A 89 19.21 1.35 2.01
C ALA A 89 18.09 1.40 3.06
N GLU A 90 17.84 2.58 3.62
CA GLU A 90 16.79 2.79 4.62
C GLU A 90 15.40 2.51 4.05
N ARG A 91 15.14 2.95 2.81
CA ARG A 91 13.86 2.69 2.12
C ARG A 91 13.63 1.19 1.88
N ILE A 92 14.69 0.46 1.56
CA ILE A 92 14.62 -0.99 1.29
C ILE A 92 14.45 -1.76 2.60
N ASP A 93 15.17 -1.37 3.65
CA ASP A 93 15.12 -2.02 4.96
C ASP A 93 13.73 -1.91 5.60
N GLU A 94 13.03 -0.78 5.43
CA GLU A 94 11.66 -0.58 5.91
C GLU A 94 10.64 -1.58 5.35
N LEU A 95 10.85 -2.02 4.12
CA LEU A 95 9.95 -2.98 3.47
C LEU A 95 10.23 -4.42 3.89
N ASP A 96 11.37 -4.70 4.54
CA ASP A 96 11.84 -6.04 4.90
C ASP A 96 11.72 -7.03 3.69
N LEU A 97 12.08 -6.54 2.49
CA LEU A 97 11.87 -7.27 1.22
C LEU A 97 12.53 -8.65 1.23
N GLY A 98 13.69 -8.77 1.87
CA GLY A 98 14.38 -10.05 2.01
C GLY A 98 13.51 -11.08 2.70
N ARG A 99 12.94 -10.72 3.86
CA ARG A 99 12.04 -11.61 4.61
C ARG A 99 10.77 -11.91 3.84
N LEU A 100 10.18 -10.93 3.15
CA LEU A 100 8.98 -11.15 2.34
C LEU A 100 9.24 -12.17 1.21
N LEU A 101 10.36 -12.02 0.50
CA LEU A 101 10.75 -12.94 -0.56
C LEU A 101 11.06 -14.34 -0.04
N ASP A 102 11.65 -14.46 1.15
CA ASP A 102 11.93 -15.77 1.79
C ASP A 102 10.66 -16.49 2.25
N ARG A 103 9.52 -15.78 2.35
CA ARG A 103 8.22 -16.38 2.65
C ARG A 103 7.49 -16.87 1.40
N LEU A 104 7.83 -16.36 0.22
CA LEU A 104 7.20 -16.78 -1.03
C LEU A 104 7.56 -18.24 -1.37
N PRO A 105 6.72 -18.92 -2.16
CA PRO A 105 7.06 -20.25 -2.66
C PRO A 105 8.32 -20.19 -3.54
N ASP A 106 9.07 -21.28 -3.54
CA ASP A 106 10.23 -21.46 -4.42
C ASP A 106 9.75 -21.77 -5.84
N LEU A 107 9.36 -20.71 -6.53
CA LEU A 107 8.96 -20.72 -7.93
C LEU A 107 9.64 -19.57 -8.68
N PRO A 108 9.81 -19.71 -10.01
CA PRO A 108 10.34 -18.65 -10.86
C PRO A 108 9.44 -17.41 -10.81
N LYS A 109 10.05 -16.28 -10.43
CA LYS A 109 9.39 -14.99 -10.28
C LYS A 109 10.38 -13.88 -10.54
N VAL A 110 9.89 -12.75 -11.02
CA VAL A 110 10.69 -11.53 -11.21
C VAL A 110 10.04 -10.41 -10.41
N ILE A 111 10.85 -9.54 -9.80
CA ILE A 111 10.32 -8.37 -9.10
C ILE A 111 9.99 -7.30 -10.14
N THR A 112 8.80 -6.71 -10.05
CA THR A 112 8.31 -5.73 -11.03
C THR A 112 7.72 -4.49 -10.38
N GLY A 113 7.17 -3.59 -11.19
CA GLY A 113 6.44 -2.40 -10.79
C GLY A 113 7.17 -1.50 -9.80
N SER A 114 6.43 -1.01 -8.81
CA SER A 114 6.96 -0.06 -7.81
C SER A 114 8.06 -0.69 -6.96
N THR A 115 8.01 -2.00 -6.71
CA THR A 115 9.07 -2.71 -5.97
C THR A 115 10.37 -2.73 -6.76
N ALA A 116 10.31 -3.05 -8.07
CA ALA A 116 11.47 -3.03 -8.96
C ALA A 116 12.02 -1.61 -9.15
N ALA A 117 11.14 -0.62 -9.26
CA ALA A 117 11.54 0.77 -9.37
C ALA A 117 12.28 1.27 -8.12
N LEU A 118 11.79 0.92 -6.93
CA LEU A 118 12.47 1.22 -5.67
C LEU A 118 13.85 0.57 -5.58
N LEU A 119 13.94 -0.72 -5.92
CA LEU A 119 15.23 -1.44 -5.90
C LEU A 119 16.23 -0.81 -6.87
N GLN A 120 15.78 -0.25 -8.00
CA GLN A 120 16.62 0.51 -8.93
C GLN A 120 16.88 1.97 -8.50
N GLY A 121 16.36 2.37 -7.34
CA GLY A 121 16.65 3.64 -6.66
C GLY A 121 15.61 4.74 -6.82
N ALA A 122 14.55 4.51 -7.58
CA ALA A 122 13.45 5.46 -7.69
C ALA A 122 12.75 5.64 -6.32
N PRO A 123 12.52 6.87 -5.84
CA PRO A 123 11.84 7.12 -4.57
C PRO A 123 10.33 7.03 -4.73
N VAL A 124 9.84 5.85 -5.15
CA VAL A 124 8.41 5.60 -5.36
C VAL A 124 7.81 4.84 -4.18
N PRO A 125 6.56 5.15 -3.77
CA PRO A 125 5.88 4.42 -2.71
C PRO A 125 5.59 2.97 -3.13
N VAL A 126 5.82 2.02 -2.23
CA VAL A 126 5.57 0.58 -2.43
C VAL A 126 4.57 0.12 -1.37
N ASP A 127 3.31 -0.06 -1.79
CA ASP A 127 2.23 -0.48 -0.88
C ASP A 127 2.02 -2.01 -0.84
N ALA A 128 2.64 -2.72 -1.78
CA ALA A 128 2.56 -4.17 -1.92
C ALA A 128 3.82 -4.68 -2.62
N LEU A 129 4.21 -5.93 -2.34
CA LEU A 129 5.24 -6.61 -3.11
C LEU A 129 4.71 -6.89 -4.52
N GLU A 130 5.36 -6.35 -5.55
CA GLU A 130 4.94 -6.50 -6.95
C GLU A 130 5.88 -7.49 -7.67
N ILE A 131 5.32 -8.57 -8.21
CA ILE A 131 6.06 -9.65 -8.90
C ILE A 131 5.43 -10.00 -10.25
N ALA A 132 6.23 -10.46 -11.21
CA ALA A 132 5.76 -11.14 -12.40
C ALA A 132 5.83 -12.66 -12.18
N LEU A 133 4.76 -13.36 -12.54
CA LEU A 133 4.58 -14.80 -12.38
C LEU A 133 4.07 -15.42 -13.67
N ARG A 134 4.52 -16.63 -13.97
CA ARG A 134 4.02 -17.35 -15.15
C ARG A 134 2.68 -18.00 -14.85
N TRP A 135 1.82 -18.10 -15.86
CA TRP A 135 0.55 -18.82 -15.75
C TRP A 135 0.73 -20.28 -15.32
N GLN A 136 1.76 -20.98 -15.81
CA GLN A 136 2.06 -22.35 -15.40
C GLN A 136 2.41 -22.51 -13.90
N ASP A 137 2.83 -21.41 -13.26
CA ASP A 137 3.18 -21.38 -11.83
C ASP A 137 2.00 -20.87 -10.96
N SER A 138 0.80 -20.69 -11.54
CA SER A 138 -0.42 -20.22 -10.84
C SER A 138 -0.79 -21.13 -9.69
N LYS A 139 -0.83 -22.45 -9.90
CA LYS A 139 -1.30 -23.43 -8.90
C LYS A 139 -0.43 -23.48 -7.64
N PRO A 140 0.91 -23.60 -7.72
CA PRO A 140 1.76 -23.48 -6.54
C PRO A 140 1.57 -22.15 -5.80
N PHE A 141 1.39 -21.04 -6.52
CA PHE A 141 1.14 -19.73 -5.93
C PHE A 141 -0.22 -19.68 -5.19
N THR A 142 -1.28 -20.21 -5.79
CA THR A 142 -2.61 -20.34 -5.15
C THR A 142 -2.54 -21.17 -3.87
N GLY A 143 -1.89 -22.33 -3.90
CA GLY A 143 -1.73 -23.16 -2.70
C GLY A 143 -0.94 -22.45 -1.59
N TRP A 144 0.04 -21.63 -1.96
CA TRP A 144 0.74 -20.79 -1.00
C TRP A 144 -0.16 -19.68 -0.42
N LEU A 145 -0.98 -19.03 -1.24
CA LEU A 145 -1.94 -18.02 -0.76
C LEU A 145 -2.91 -18.64 0.25
N GLU A 146 -3.48 -19.80 -0.05
CA GLU A 146 -4.38 -20.54 0.84
C GLU A 146 -3.72 -20.87 2.19
N ALA A 147 -2.49 -21.39 2.15
CA ALA A 147 -1.73 -21.74 3.35
C ALA A 147 -1.38 -20.53 4.24
N ASN A 148 -1.46 -19.31 3.71
CA ASN A 148 -1.06 -18.08 4.40
C ASN A 148 -2.20 -17.09 4.61
N TYR A 149 -3.43 -17.60 4.70
CA TYR A 149 -4.65 -16.81 4.93
C TYR A 149 -4.86 -15.74 3.87
N GLY A 150 -4.57 -16.10 2.61
CA GLY A 150 -4.74 -15.24 1.46
C GLY A 150 -6.17 -14.75 1.33
N GLN A 151 -6.32 -13.49 0.94
CA GLN A 151 -7.56 -12.90 0.49
C GLN A 151 -7.28 -12.11 -0.79
N ARG A 152 -8.10 -12.28 -1.82
CA ARG A 152 -7.97 -11.51 -3.07
C ARG A 152 -8.81 -10.25 -3.02
N TRP A 153 -8.30 -9.19 -3.62
CA TRP A 153 -8.99 -7.91 -3.71
C TRP A 153 -10.27 -8.04 -4.54
N ASN A 154 -11.37 -7.59 -3.97
CA ASN A 154 -12.66 -7.52 -4.62
C ASN A 154 -12.93 -6.08 -5.05
N ALA A 155 -12.68 -5.76 -6.33
CA ALA A 155 -12.85 -4.41 -6.87
C ALA A 155 -14.29 -3.87 -6.73
N ARG A 156 -15.29 -4.75 -6.77
CA ARG A 156 -16.71 -4.37 -6.63
C ARG A 156 -17.02 -3.81 -5.24
N TRP A 157 -16.42 -4.37 -4.20
CA TRP A 157 -16.67 -3.97 -2.81
C TRP A 157 -15.56 -3.09 -2.22
N GLY A 158 -14.41 -3.06 -2.89
CA GLY A 158 -13.16 -2.42 -2.48
C GLY A 158 -12.62 -3.00 -1.18
N GLU A 159 -12.69 -4.31 -1.01
CA GLU A 159 -12.17 -4.99 0.19
C GLU A 159 -11.51 -6.30 -0.20
N PHE A 160 -10.67 -6.83 0.70
CA PHE A 160 -10.09 -8.15 0.52
C PHE A 160 -11.09 -9.23 0.96
N GLY A 161 -11.26 -10.26 0.13
CA GLY A 161 -12.10 -11.42 0.40
C GLY A 161 -13.36 -11.49 -0.49
N GLY A 162 -14.11 -12.57 -0.33
CA GLY A 162 -15.35 -12.81 -1.08
C GLY A 162 -15.17 -13.12 -2.57
N VAL A 163 -13.94 -13.44 -2.99
CA VAL A 163 -13.57 -13.91 -4.34
C VAL A 163 -12.52 -15.01 -4.23
N TRP A 164 -12.44 -15.86 -5.27
CA TRP A 164 -11.46 -16.93 -5.36
C TRP A 164 -10.03 -16.41 -5.40
N LEU A 165 -9.11 -17.13 -4.76
CA LEU A 165 -7.69 -16.75 -4.72
C LEU A 165 -6.97 -17.02 -6.03
N ASP A 166 -7.41 -18.01 -6.80
CA ASP A 166 -6.75 -18.47 -8.01
C ASP A 166 -6.54 -17.33 -9.02
N PRO A 167 -5.31 -17.04 -9.47
CA PRO A 167 -5.04 -16.05 -10.51
C PRO A 167 -5.83 -16.27 -11.80
N GLU A 168 -6.20 -17.51 -12.13
CA GLU A 168 -6.99 -17.83 -13.34
C GLU A 168 -8.45 -17.38 -13.23
N GLU A 169 -8.95 -17.12 -12.02
CA GLU A 169 -10.28 -16.58 -11.80
C GLU A 169 -10.35 -15.08 -12.17
N PRO A 170 -11.45 -14.59 -12.76
CA PRO A 170 -11.59 -13.19 -13.16
C PRO A 170 -11.44 -12.23 -11.97
N GLY A 171 -10.62 -11.20 -12.14
CA GLY A 171 -10.45 -10.14 -11.14
C GLY A 171 -9.03 -9.60 -11.07
N GLU A 172 -8.80 -8.64 -10.18
CA GLU A 172 -7.47 -8.07 -9.99
C GLU A 172 -6.50 -9.06 -9.36
N HIS A 173 -5.28 -9.14 -9.86
CA HIS A 173 -4.19 -9.93 -9.29
C HIS A 173 -3.53 -9.19 -8.12
N ARG A 174 -4.33 -8.95 -7.07
CA ARG A 174 -3.93 -8.31 -5.83
C ARG A 174 -4.45 -9.13 -4.65
N TRP A 175 -3.55 -9.51 -3.76
CA TRP A 175 -3.85 -10.33 -2.58
C TRP A 175 -3.28 -9.70 -1.32
N SER A 176 -3.95 -9.96 -0.20
CA SER A 176 -3.42 -9.73 1.14
C SER A 176 -3.18 -11.08 1.81
N THR A 177 -2.11 -11.19 2.57
CA THR A 177 -1.73 -12.39 3.33
C THR A 177 -1.33 -12.00 4.74
N ARG A 178 -1.07 -12.98 5.60
CA ARG A 178 -0.49 -12.70 6.92
C ARG A 178 0.89 -12.01 6.90
N TYR A 179 1.55 -11.97 5.73
CA TYR A 179 2.86 -11.31 5.58
C TYR A 179 2.78 -9.94 4.89
N GLY A 180 1.62 -9.54 4.39
CA GLY A 180 1.45 -8.30 3.64
C GLY A 180 0.75 -8.49 2.30
N GLU A 181 0.62 -7.39 1.57
CA GLU A 181 0.00 -7.37 0.25
C GLU A 181 0.98 -7.78 -0.86
N ILE A 182 0.47 -8.53 -1.83
CA ILE A 182 1.19 -8.95 -3.03
C ILE A 182 0.35 -8.58 -4.25
N ARG A 183 0.99 -8.07 -5.29
CA ARG A 183 0.41 -7.93 -6.63
C ARG A 183 1.22 -8.77 -7.60
N ALA A 184 0.53 -9.48 -8.48
CA ALA A 184 1.17 -10.27 -9.51
C ALA A 184 0.80 -9.78 -10.91
N THR A 185 1.77 -9.70 -11.81
CA THR A 185 1.54 -9.62 -13.24
C THR A 185 1.66 -11.02 -13.81
N MET A 186 0.56 -11.59 -14.30
CA MET A 186 0.55 -12.93 -14.88
C MET A 186 1.01 -12.88 -16.35
N CYS A 187 1.94 -13.77 -16.72
CA CYS A 187 2.58 -13.78 -18.03
C CYS A 187 2.79 -15.22 -18.54
N ASP A 188 3.00 -15.38 -19.85
CA ASP A 188 3.40 -16.68 -20.41
C ASP A 188 4.91 -16.93 -20.18
N GLU A 189 5.71 -15.89 -20.42
CA GLU A 189 7.15 -15.87 -20.20
C GLU A 189 7.54 -14.73 -19.26
N LEU A 190 8.53 -14.97 -18.40
CA LEU A 190 9.01 -13.94 -17.48
C LEU A 190 9.71 -12.81 -18.26
N PRO A 191 9.51 -11.54 -17.87
CA PRO A 191 10.15 -10.41 -18.50
C PRO A 191 11.68 -10.48 -18.35
N ALA A 192 12.40 -9.81 -19.26
CA ALA A 192 13.83 -9.63 -19.14
C ALA A 192 14.19 -8.87 -17.86
N THR A 193 15.35 -9.20 -17.28
CA THR A 193 15.75 -8.69 -15.96
C THR A 193 17.16 -8.13 -15.96
N ILE A 194 17.41 -7.27 -14.97
CA ILE A 194 18.74 -6.90 -14.51
C ILE A 194 18.89 -7.34 -13.05
N GLU A 195 20.12 -7.62 -12.62
CA GLU A 195 20.43 -7.85 -11.22
C GLU A 195 20.74 -6.50 -10.53
N VAL A 196 20.08 -6.24 -9.41
CA VAL A 196 20.40 -5.14 -8.50
C VAL A 196 20.78 -5.70 -7.14
N ARG A 197 21.78 -5.11 -6.47
CA ARG A 197 22.30 -5.61 -5.20
C ARG A 197 22.12 -4.60 -4.07
N HIS A 198 21.52 -5.05 -2.96
CA HIS A 198 21.36 -4.29 -1.72
C HIS A 198 21.62 -5.19 -0.52
N GLY A 199 22.39 -4.71 0.48
CA GLY A 199 22.62 -5.46 1.72
C GLY A 199 23.20 -6.87 1.53
N GLY A 200 24.00 -7.09 0.48
CA GLY A 200 24.56 -8.40 0.12
C GLY A 200 23.62 -9.33 -0.67
N ARG A 201 22.33 -8.99 -0.80
CA ARG A 201 21.33 -9.75 -1.58
C ARG A 201 21.22 -9.22 -3.00
N GLY A 202 21.15 -10.13 -3.98
CA GLY A 202 20.84 -9.82 -5.37
C GLY A 202 19.34 -9.97 -5.64
N TYR A 203 18.78 -9.06 -6.42
CA TYR A 203 17.37 -9.00 -6.80
C TYR A 203 17.28 -8.98 -8.32
N GLN A 204 16.50 -9.90 -8.90
CA GLN A 204 16.16 -9.87 -10.33
C GLN A 204 14.94 -8.98 -10.51
N VAL A 205 15.13 -7.85 -11.18
CA VAL A 205 14.12 -6.80 -11.33
C VAL A 205 13.88 -6.47 -12.81
N VAL A 206 12.65 -6.13 -13.15
CA VAL A 206 12.32 -5.57 -14.47
C VAL A 206 12.96 -4.18 -14.60
N PRO A 207 13.70 -3.88 -15.70
CA PRO A 207 14.33 -2.58 -15.89
C PRO A 207 13.34 -1.42 -15.91
N LEU A 208 13.72 -0.24 -15.39
CA LEU A 208 12.86 0.96 -15.36
C LEU A 208 12.23 1.29 -16.72
N VAL A 209 13.00 1.18 -17.81
CA VAL A 209 12.50 1.46 -19.17
C VAL A 209 11.35 0.53 -19.56
N GLU A 210 11.41 -0.73 -19.16
CA GLU A 210 10.39 -1.72 -19.45
C GLU A 210 9.15 -1.47 -18.58
N LEU A 211 9.34 -1.14 -17.30
CA LEU A 211 8.25 -0.77 -16.38
C LEU A 211 7.44 0.43 -16.91
N GLU A 212 8.12 1.45 -17.44
CA GLU A 212 7.46 2.65 -17.96
C GLU A 212 6.60 2.37 -19.20
N LEU A 213 6.96 1.34 -19.98
CA LEU A 213 6.23 0.95 -21.18
C LEU A 213 5.06 0.00 -20.88
N THR A 214 5.22 -0.86 -19.88
CA THR A 214 4.31 -2.00 -19.65
C THR A 214 3.43 -1.84 -18.42
N GLU A 215 3.80 -0.99 -17.45
CA GLU A 215 3.12 -0.89 -16.16
C GLU A 215 2.65 0.54 -15.84
N PRO A 216 1.37 0.88 -16.11
CA PRO A 216 0.85 2.24 -15.97
C PRO A 216 1.05 2.86 -14.57
N ARG A 217 0.93 2.06 -13.51
CA ARG A 217 1.09 2.53 -12.12
C ARG A 217 2.53 2.97 -11.84
N ALA A 218 3.49 2.13 -12.20
CA ALA A 218 4.91 2.44 -12.02
C ALA A 218 5.33 3.61 -12.92
N ALA A 219 4.88 3.60 -14.19
CA ALA A 219 5.12 4.68 -15.15
C ALA A 219 4.65 6.04 -14.62
N GLU A 220 3.48 6.10 -13.99
CA GLU A 220 2.95 7.34 -13.43
C GLU A 220 3.77 7.86 -12.23
N LEU A 221 4.14 6.98 -11.30
CA LEU A 221 4.99 7.38 -10.16
C LEU A 221 6.37 7.86 -10.62
N LEU A 222 6.96 7.19 -11.61
CA LEU A 222 8.25 7.58 -12.20
C LEU A 222 8.16 8.91 -12.94
N ARG A 223 7.06 9.16 -13.67
CA ARG A 223 6.80 10.44 -14.34
C ARG A 223 6.68 11.58 -13.33
N ARG A 224 5.93 11.37 -12.25
CA ARG A 224 5.80 12.33 -11.15
C ARG A 224 7.14 12.64 -10.54
N TYR A 225 7.92 11.63 -10.17
CA TYR A 225 9.27 11.85 -9.64
C TYR A 225 10.16 12.68 -10.58
N ARG A 226 10.19 12.36 -11.87
CA ARG A 226 10.97 13.13 -12.87
C ARG A 226 10.51 14.59 -12.96
N ALA A 227 9.20 14.85 -12.95
CA ALA A 227 8.67 16.21 -12.96
C ALA A 227 9.13 17.00 -11.73
N ARG A 228 9.27 16.35 -10.57
CA ARG A 228 9.75 16.97 -9.34
C ARG A 228 11.24 17.29 -9.38
N GLN A 229 12.06 16.43 -9.99
CA GLN A 229 13.49 16.71 -10.20
C GLN A 229 13.71 17.91 -11.11
N LEU A 230 12.84 18.13 -12.10
CA LEU A 230 12.93 19.28 -13.01
C LEU A 230 12.46 20.59 -12.37
N ALA A 231 11.69 20.50 -11.28
CA ALA A 231 11.16 21.65 -10.54
C ALA A 231 12.02 22.08 -9.34
N SER A 232 13.04 21.29 -9.00
CA SER A 232 13.99 21.54 -7.89
C SER A 232 15.27 22.19 -8.40
#